data_AF-A0A963SYK2-F1
#
_entry.id   AF-A0A963SYK2-F1
#
_cell.length_a   1.000
_cell.length_b   1.000
_cell.length_c   1.000
_cell.angle_alpha   90.00
_cell.angle_beta   90.00
_cell.angle_gamma   90.00
#
_symmetry.space_group_name_H-M   'P 1'
#
loop_
_entity.id
_entity.type
_entity.pdbx_description
1 polymer ?
#
loop_
_entity_poly.entity_id
_entity_poly.type
_entity_poly.pdbx_seq_one_letter_code
_entity_poly.pdbx_strand_id
1 'polypeptide(L)'
;MIQLKEICAGRPQSIFVPRAVADMRDILNAQIREIAAEGYADFSIRWNGMTLMIEARDDRKTIRRELDCFGHVLMEKITDLQIRTVRVFKADGITPVSEIVFEMPDDR
;
A
#
# COMPACT_ATOMS: atom_id res chain seq x y z
N MET A 1 -19.94 42.32 -10.05
CA MET A 1 -20.02 42.70 -8.62
C MET A 1 -21.13 41.87 -8.01
N ILE A 2 -20.80 40.78 -7.32
CA ILE A 2 -21.77 39.90 -6.65
C ILE A 2 -21.26 39.71 -5.22
N GLN A 3 -22.16 39.99 -4.27
CA GLN A 3 -21.96 39.91 -2.83
C GLN A 3 -21.69 38.47 -2.37
N LEU A 4 -20.66 38.31 -1.54
CA LEU A 4 -20.47 37.12 -0.72
C LEU A 4 -21.25 37.34 0.59
N LYS A 5 -22.44 36.74 0.71
CA LYS A 5 -23.18 36.64 1.98
C LYS A 5 -23.13 35.19 2.47
N GLU A 6 -22.33 35.01 3.50
CA GLU A 6 -22.38 34.03 4.59
C GLU A 6 -23.17 32.72 4.39
N ILE A 7 -22.43 31.60 4.47
CA ILE A 7 -22.97 30.32 4.92
C ILE A 7 -22.06 29.78 6.03
N CYS A 8 -22.65 29.64 7.23
CA CYS A 8 -22.22 28.89 8.42
C CYS A 8 -21.03 29.50 9.21
N ALA A 9 -21.20 30.20 10.34
CA ALA A 9 -22.04 29.92 11.51
C ALA A 9 -21.93 28.47 12.01
N GLY A 10 -20.73 28.08 12.44
CA GLY A 10 -20.47 26.88 13.23
C GLY A 10 -19.05 26.97 13.77
N ARG A 11 -18.86 26.71 15.06
CA ARG A 11 -17.51 26.55 15.67
C ARG A 11 -16.66 25.66 14.76
N PRO A 12 -15.33 25.83 14.68
CA PRO A 12 -14.51 24.85 13.97
C PRO A 12 -14.85 23.48 14.54
N GLN A 13 -15.58 22.67 13.77
CA GLN A 13 -15.72 21.26 14.09
C GLN A 13 -14.31 20.73 13.88
N SER A 14 -13.59 20.55 14.98
CA SER A 14 -12.40 19.72 14.99
C SER A 14 -12.85 18.39 14.41
N ILE A 15 -12.50 18.14 13.16
CA ILE A 15 -12.66 16.83 12.55
C ILE A 15 -11.84 15.91 13.45
N PHE A 16 -12.54 15.11 14.25
CA PHE A 16 -11.93 14.12 15.10
C PHE A 16 -11.44 13.02 14.17
N VAL A 17 -10.23 13.18 13.65
CA VAL A 17 -9.52 12.10 12.95
C VAL A 17 -9.16 11.10 14.04
N PRO A 18 -9.76 9.89 14.06
CA PRO A 18 -9.45 8.91 15.09
C PRO A 18 -7.95 8.62 15.04
N ARG A 19 -7.26 8.93 16.12
CA ARG A 19 -5.82 8.75 16.24
C ARG A 19 -5.52 7.26 16.40
N ALA A 20 -5.16 6.64 15.29
CA ALA A 20 -4.18 5.58 15.21
C ALA A 20 -3.63 5.55 13.78
N VAL A 21 -3.00 6.66 13.36
CA VAL A 21 -2.08 6.57 12.23
C VAL A 21 -0.92 5.78 12.81
N ALA A 22 -0.89 4.47 12.60
CA ALA A 22 0.37 3.73 12.74
C ALA A 22 1.40 4.55 11.95
N ASP A 23 2.51 4.91 12.59
CA ASP A 23 3.50 5.79 11.97
C ASP A 23 3.81 5.19 10.59
N MET A 24 3.63 5.95 9.51
CA MET A 24 3.90 5.47 8.16
C MET A 24 5.32 4.90 8.07
N ARG A 25 6.24 5.41 8.91
CA ARG A 25 7.58 4.86 9.10
C ARG A 25 7.56 3.42 9.62
N ASP A 26 6.72 3.10 10.60
CA ASP A 26 6.61 1.76 11.18
C ASP A 26 5.98 0.77 10.21
N ILE A 27 4.92 1.19 9.50
CA ILE A 27 4.32 0.40 8.43
C ILE A 27 5.39 0.12 7.38
N LEU A 28 6.06 1.16 6.87
CA LEU A 28 7.12 1.02 5.87
C LEU A 28 8.25 0.09 6.33
N ASN A 29 8.73 0.27 7.55
CA ASN A 29 9.78 -0.59 8.11
C ASN A 29 9.33 -2.06 8.21
N ALA A 30 8.08 -2.31 8.61
CA ALA A 30 7.52 -3.65 8.65
C ALA A 30 7.46 -4.26 7.23
N GLN A 31 7.00 -3.49 6.24
CA GLN A 31 6.92 -3.95 4.86
C GLN A 31 8.30 -4.27 4.27
N ILE A 32 9.30 -3.40 4.49
CA ILE A 32 10.67 -3.61 4.00
C ILE A 32 11.30 -4.84 4.67
N ARG A 33 11.12 -5.02 5.98
CA ARG A 33 11.68 -6.17 6.70
C ARG A 33 11.10 -7.49 6.20
N GLU A 34 9.80 -7.52 5.95
CA GLU A 34 9.13 -8.71 5.44
C GLU A 34 9.63 -9.08 4.04
N ILE A 35 9.72 -8.08 3.14
CA ILE A 35 10.29 -8.28 1.80
C ILE A 35 11.75 -8.75 1.88
N ALA A 36 12.57 -8.12 2.74
CA ALA A 36 13.97 -8.47 2.89
C ALA A 36 14.17 -9.91 3.44
N ALA A 37 13.27 -10.37 4.31
CA ALA A 37 13.29 -11.74 4.84
C ALA A 37 13.02 -12.80 3.76
N GLU A 38 12.38 -12.44 2.65
CA GLU A 38 12.10 -13.34 1.53
C GLU A 38 13.30 -13.57 0.59
N GLY A 39 14.39 -12.81 0.76
CA GLY A 39 15.66 -13.05 0.05
C GLY A 39 15.68 -12.70 -1.45
N TYR A 40 14.93 -11.66 -1.86
CA TYR A 40 14.95 -11.17 -3.24
C TYR A 40 16.34 -10.64 -3.66
N ALA A 41 16.68 -10.79 -4.95
CA ALA A 41 17.98 -10.41 -5.50
C ALA A 41 18.11 -8.90 -5.77
N ASP A 42 17.01 -8.25 -6.16
CA ASP A 42 16.95 -6.83 -6.51
C ASP A 42 15.77 -6.14 -5.81
N PHE A 43 15.95 -4.86 -5.46
CA PHE A 43 14.94 -4.05 -4.79
C PHE A 43 14.93 -2.61 -5.33
N SER A 44 13.74 -2.05 -5.47
CA SER A 44 13.53 -0.66 -5.87
C SER A 44 12.44 0.00 -5.03
N ILE A 45 12.66 1.28 -4.72
CA ILE A 45 11.72 2.10 -3.96
C ILE A 45 11.48 3.39 -4.74
N ARG A 46 10.21 3.73 -4.98
CA ARG A 46 9.80 4.91 -5.75
C ARG A 46 8.72 5.68 -5.00
N TRP A 47 8.84 7.00 -4.96
CA TRP A 47 7.86 7.91 -4.36
C TRP A 47 7.43 8.95 -5.40
N ASN A 48 6.12 9.14 -5.58
CA ASN A 48 5.57 10.11 -6.55
C ASN A 48 4.83 11.28 -5.90
N GLY A 49 4.89 11.43 -4.57
CA GLY A 49 4.15 12.45 -3.82
C GLY A 49 2.84 11.97 -3.18
N MET A 50 2.28 10.85 -3.65
CA MET A 50 1.03 10.28 -3.15
C MET A 50 1.14 8.80 -2.76
N THR A 51 1.99 8.06 -3.47
CA THR A 51 2.15 6.61 -3.29
C THR A 51 3.62 6.26 -3.22
N LEU A 52 3.97 5.44 -2.23
CA LEU A 52 5.27 4.80 -2.08
C LEU A 52 5.18 3.40 -2.63
N MET A 53 5.94 3.13 -3.68
CA MET A 53 6.01 1.82 -4.30
C MET A 53 7.32 1.15 -3.93
N ILE A 54 7.23 -0.08 -3.44
CA ILE A 54 8.36 -0.96 -3.15
C ILE A 54 8.20 -2.15 -4.08
N GLU A 55 9.20 -2.42 -4.90
CA GLU A 55 9.22 -3.59 -5.78
C GLU A 55 10.51 -4.37 -5.53
N ALA A 56 10.38 -5.65 -5.24
CA ALA A 56 11.49 -6.57 -5.11
C ALA A 56 11.29 -7.77 -6.03
N ARG A 57 12.38 -8.20 -6.69
CA ARG A 57 12.34 -9.21 -7.74
C ARG A 57 13.57 -10.10 -7.72
N ASP A 58 13.38 -11.32 -8.18
CA ASP A 58 14.42 -12.24 -8.59
C ASP A 58 14.00 -12.92 -9.92
N ASP A 59 14.77 -13.88 -10.39
CA ASP A 59 14.52 -14.54 -11.67
C ASP A 59 13.18 -15.31 -11.73
N ARG A 60 12.56 -15.61 -10.58
CA ARG A 60 11.40 -16.50 -10.48
C ARG A 60 10.19 -15.86 -9.84
N LYS A 61 10.36 -14.88 -8.97
CA LYS A 61 9.28 -14.24 -8.21
C LYS A 61 9.46 -12.73 -8.15
N THR A 62 8.34 -12.04 -7.95
CA THR A 62 8.29 -10.59 -7.77
C THR A 62 7.28 -10.27 -6.68
N ILE A 63 7.56 -9.23 -5.88
CA ILE A 63 6.59 -8.62 -4.98
C ILE A 63 6.60 -7.11 -5.20
N ARG A 64 5.42 -6.54 -5.34
CA ARG A 64 5.18 -5.10 -5.40
C ARG A 64 4.25 -4.72 -4.25
N ARG A 65 4.60 -3.66 -3.54
CA ARG A 65 3.77 -3.05 -2.50
C ARG A 65 3.59 -1.58 -2.82
N GLU A 66 2.36 -1.11 -2.79
CA GLU A 66 2.00 0.29 -2.96
C GLU A 66 1.35 0.76 -1.66
N LEU A 67 1.98 1.75 -1.02
CA LEU A 67 1.49 2.39 0.18
C LEU A 67 0.99 3.77 -0.21
N ASP A 68 -0.31 4.02 -0.07
CA ASP A 68 -0.86 5.35 -0.31
C ASP A 68 -0.67 6.28 0.91
N CYS A 69 -0.84 7.58 0.71
CA CYS A 69 -0.77 8.57 1.79
C CYS A 69 -1.88 8.43 2.86
N PHE A 70 -2.86 7.56 2.64
CA PHE A 70 -3.91 7.22 3.59
C PHE A 70 -3.56 5.98 4.43
N GLY A 71 -2.42 5.34 4.16
CA GLY A 71 -1.90 4.17 4.85
C GLY A 71 -2.34 2.84 4.26
N HIS A 72 -3.18 2.81 3.22
CA HIS A 72 -3.58 1.56 2.58
C HIS A 72 -2.38 0.93 1.89
N VAL A 73 -2.32 -0.40 1.97
CA VAL A 73 -1.29 -1.18 1.29
C VAL A 73 -1.95 -2.08 0.26
N LEU A 74 -1.57 -1.92 -1.00
CA LEU A 74 -1.82 -2.91 -2.04
C LEU A 74 -0.56 -3.75 -2.20
N MET A 75 -0.70 -5.07 -2.15
CA MET A 75 0.37 -6.01 -2.45
C MET A 75 0.00 -6.81 -3.69
N GLU A 76 0.95 -6.90 -4.60
CA GLU A 76 0.94 -7.84 -5.71
C GLU A 76 2.16 -8.75 -5.58
N LYS A 77 1.95 -10.06 -5.59
CA LYS A 77 3.01 -11.06 -5.51
C LYS A 77 2.87 -12.05 -6.64
N ILE A 78 3.95 -12.33 -7.34
CA ILE A 78 4.07 -13.39 -8.33
C ILE A 78 5.08 -14.39 -7.77
N THR A 79 4.67 -15.65 -7.62
CA THR A 79 5.54 -16.72 -7.12
C THR A 79 6.31 -17.40 -8.26
N ASP A 80 7.27 -18.23 -7.89
CA ASP A 80 8.00 -19.12 -8.79
C ASP A 80 7.10 -20.11 -9.54
N LEU A 81 5.94 -20.43 -8.97
CA LEU A 81 4.87 -21.24 -9.59
C LEU A 81 3.96 -20.42 -10.53
N GLN A 82 4.32 -19.18 -10.87
CA GLN A 82 3.50 -18.29 -11.69
C GLN A 82 2.10 -18.04 -11.11
N ILE A 83 1.96 -18.10 -9.78
CA ILE A 83 0.72 -17.73 -9.10
C ILE A 83 0.82 -16.23 -8.80
N ARG A 84 -0.13 -15.47 -9.32
CA ARG A 84 -0.27 -14.05 -9.03
C ARG A 84 -1.31 -13.85 -7.94
N THR A 85 -0.92 -13.23 -6.84
CA THR A 85 -1.79 -12.85 -5.73
C THR A 85 -1.84 -11.34 -5.65
N VAL A 86 -3.05 -10.77 -5.63
CA VAL A 86 -3.28 -9.35 -5.32
C VAL A 86 -4.04 -9.28 -4.00
N ARG A 87 -3.48 -8.60 -3.01
CA ARG A 87 -4.06 -8.45 -1.67
C ARG A 87 -4.11 -6.98 -1.28
N VAL A 88 -5.23 -6.55 -0.71
CA VAL A 88 -5.41 -5.20 -0.16
C VAL A 88 -5.43 -5.28 1.35
N PHE A 89 -4.73 -4.36 2.01
CA PHE A 89 -4.71 -4.24 3.47
C PHE A 89 -5.36 -2.94 3.92
N LYS A 90 -5.81 -2.92 5.18
CA LYS A 90 -6.24 -1.69 5.86
C LYS A 90 -5.05 -0.75 6.07
N ALA A 91 -5.35 0.44 6.58
CA ALA A 91 -4.36 1.47 6.91
C ALA A 91 -3.30 1.05 7.97
N ASP A 92 -3.42 -0.15 8.56
CA ASP A 92 -2.42 -0.74 9.45
C ASP A 92 -1.34 -1.53 8.69
N GLY A 93 -1.53 -1.77 7.38
CA GLY A 93 -0.64 -2.57 6.54
C GLY A 93 -0.53 -4.05 6.92
N ILE A 94 -1.41 -4.54 7.80
CA ILE A 94 -1.37 -5.90 8.36
C ILE A 94 -2.70 -6.62 8.16
N THR A 95 -3.83 -5.94 8.40
CA THR A 95 -5.15 -6.56 8.31
C THR A 95 -5.60 -6.65 6.85
N PRO A 96 -5.76 -7.86 6.27
CA PRO A 96 -6.24 -8.00 4.91
C PRO A 96 -7.72 -7.60 4.80
N VAL A 97 -8.06 -6.92 3.71
CA VAL A 97 -9.42 -6.51 3.33
C VAL A 97 -9.93 -7.40 2.21
N SER A 98 -9.09 -7.69 1.22
CA SER A 98 -9.43 -8.55 0.08
C SER A 98 -8.19 -9.26 -0.45
N GLU A 99 -8.42 -10.39 -1.08
CA GLU A 99 -7.40 -11.18 -1.78
C GLU A 99 -8.00 -11.77 -3.05
N ILE A 100 -7.25 -11.71 -4.13
CA ILE A 100 -7.58 -12.33 -5.41
C ILE A 100 -6.35 -13.11 -5.87
N VAL A 101 -6.56 -14.39 -6.21
CA VAL A 101 -5.52 -15.29 -6.69
C VAL A 101 -5.80 -15.63 -8.15
N PHE A 102 -4.77 -15.48 -8.98
CA PHE A 102 -4.79 -15.81 -10.39
C PHE A 102 -3.75 -16.90 -10.64
N GLU A 103 -4.18 -18.03 -11.19
CA GLU A 103 -3.28 -18.97 -11.84
C GLU A 103 -2.91 -18.36 -13.19
N MET A 104 -1.63 -18.05 -13.40
CA MET A 104 -1.21 -17.60 -14.73
C MET A 104 -1.07 -18.86 -15.59
N PRO A 105 -1.81 -18.96 -16.71
CA PRO A 105 -1.72 -20.12 -17.57
C PRO A 105 -0.27 -20.29 -18.02
N ASP A 106 0.25 -21.52 -17.92
CA ASP A 106 1.54 -21.89 -18.49
C ASP A 106 1.54 -21.44 -19.96
N ASP A 107 2.33 -20.42 -20.26
CA ASP A 107 2.61 -20.01 -21.64
C ASP A 107 3.60 -21.04 -22.22
N ARG A 108 3.10 -22.25 -22.49
CA ARG A 108 3.82 -23.38 -23.11
C ARG A 108 3.26 -23.72 -24.48
#